data_AF-K7U8U0-F1
#
_entry.id   AF-K7U8U0-F1
#
_cell.length_a   1.000
_cell.length_b   1.000
_cell.length_c   1.000
_cell.angle_alpha   90.00
_cell.angle_beta   90.00
_cell.angle_gamma   90.00
#
_symmetry.space_group_name_H-M   'P 1'
#
loop_
_entity.id
_entity.type
_entity.pdbx_description
1 polymer ?
#
loop_
_entity_poly.entity_id
_entity_poly.type
_entity_poly.pdbx_seq_one_letter_code
_entity_poly.pdbx_strand_id
1 'polypeptide(L)'
;QEGDDTTTVTGSLSGLKPGQHGFHVHALGDTTNGCMSTGPHFNPGGKEHGAPGDENRHAGDLGNVTVGEDGKASFTIVDKQIPLTGPHSIVGRAVVVHADPDDLGKGGHELSKTTGNAGGRVACGIIGL
;
A
#
# COMPACT_ATOMS: atom_id res chain seq x y z
N GLN A 1 -5.90 -13.43 -8.33
CA GLN A 1 -6.19 -14.35 -7.21
C GLN A 1 -6.86 -15.57 -7.82
N GLU A 2 -6.38 -16.76 -7.51
CA GLU A 2 -7.04 -18.02 -7.89
C GLU A 2 -7.71 -18.59 -6.63
N GLY A 3 -9.03 -18.78 -6.63
CA GLY A 3 -9.76 -19.22 -5.42
C GLY A 3 -9.62 -18.26 -4.22
N ASP A 4 -9.57 -18.83 -3.02
CA ASP A 4 -9.32 -18.11 -1.75
C ASP A 4 -7.82 -18.00 -1.40
N ASP A 5 -6.93 -18.27 -2.37
CA ASP A 5 -5.49 -18.20 -2.17
C ASP A 5 -4.96 -16.76 -2.12
N THR A 6 -3.65 -16.62 -1.95
CA THR A 6 -2.95 -15.34 -1.94
C THR A 6 -3.21 -14.50 -3.20
N THR A 7 -3.25 -13.18 -3.03
CA THR A 7 -3.31 -12.23 -4.14
C THR A 7 -1.90 -11.88 -4.57
N THR A 8 -1.58 -12.15 -5.84
CA THR A 8 -0.35 -11.65 -6.49
C THR A 8 -0.64 -10.31 -7.14
N VAL A 9 0.14 -9.30 -6.78
CA VAL A 9 0.15 -7.96 -7.35
C VAL A 9 1.42 -7.80 -8.18
N THR A 10 1.27 -7.60 -9.49
CA THR A 10 2.37 -7.23 -10.38
C THR A 10 2.14 -5.81 -10.87
N GLY A 11 3.22 -5.03 -10.97
CA GLY A 11 3.10 -3.64 -11.36
C GLY A 11 4.41 -3.03 -11.84
N SER A 12 4.28 -1.91 -12.51
CA SER A 12 5.39 -1.03 -12.85
C SER A 12 5.05 0.42 -12.55
N LEU A 13 6.05 1.18 -12.13
CA LEU A 13 5.96 2.61 -11.83
C LEU A 13 7.08 3.33 -12.57
N SER A 14 6.85 4.60 -12.89
CA SER A 14 7.90 5.47 -13.43
C SER A 14 7.70 6.92 -12.95
N GLY A 15 8.78 7.71 -13.01
CA GLY A 15 8.75 9.13 -12.66
C GLY A 15 8.91 9.42 -11.15
N LEU A 16 9.33 8.42 -10.37
CA LEU A 16 9.69 8.57 -8.96
C LEU A 16 11.20 8.76 -8.81
N LYS A 17 11.62 9.30 -7.65
CA LYS A 17 13.05 9.38 -7.31
C LYS A 17 13.60 7.97 -7.08
N PRO A 18 14.90 7.72 -7.36
CA PRO A 18 15.52 6.45 -6.98
C PRO A 18 15.44 6.21 -5.47
N GLY A 19 15.15 4.97 -5.07
CA GLY A 19 15.01 4.59 -3.66
C GLY A 19 13.72 3.82 -3.35
N GLN A 20 13.43 3.68 -2.05
CA GLN A 20 12.24 3.00 -1.56
C GLN A 20 11.07 3.97 -1.40
N HIS A 21 9.88 3.49 -1.73
CA HIS A 21 8.63 4.24 -1.60
C HIS A 21 7.56 3.36 -0.95
N GLY A 22 6.88 3.87 0.09
CA GLY A 22 5.77 3.16 0.71
C GLY A 22 4.65 2.87 -0.29
N PHE A 23 4.09 1.67 -0.24
CA PHE A 23 3.08 1.19 -1.18
C PHE A 23 1.95 0.52 -0.42
N HIS A 24 0.75 1.09 -0.50
CA HIS A 24 -0.37 0.68 0.36
C HIS A 24 -1.68 0.58 -0.42
N VAL A 25 -2.57 -0.29 0.06
CA VAL A 25 -4.00 -0.19 -0.25
C VAL A 25 -4.66 0.71 0.79
N HIS A 26 -5.28 1.79 0.33
CA HIS A 26 -6.05 2.72 1.13
C HIS A 26 -7.54 2.34 1.15
N ALA A 27 -8.25 2.76 2.20
CA ALA A 27 -9.58 2.26 2.50
C ALA A 27 -10.65 2.61 1.46
N LEU A 28 -10.54 3.77 0.81
CA LEU A 28 -11.57 4.33 -0.08
C LEU A 28 -11.06 4.45 -1.51
N GLY A 29 -11.89 4.07 -2.48
CA GLY A 29 -11.72 4.40 -3.89
C GLY A 29 -12.26 5.79 -4.22
N ASP A 30 -11.83 6.81 -3.48
CA ASP A 30 -12.25 8.20 -3.71
C ASP A 30 -11.04 9.04 -4.10
N THR A 31 -11.07 9.58 -5.31
CA THR A 31 -10.05 10.46 -5.88
C THR A 31 -10.56 11.87 -6.16
N THR A 32 -11.72 12.26 -5.61
CA THR A 32 -12.33 13.57 -5.81
C THR A 32 -11.49 14.72 -5.27
N ASN A 33 -10.67 14.47 -4.25
CA ASN A 33 -9.66 15.40 -3.74
C ASN A 33 -8.23 14.82 -3.91
N GLY A 34 -7.98 14.28 -5.10
CA GLY A 34 -6.74 13.57 -5.41
C GLY A 34 -6.51 12.39 -4.47
N CYS A 35 -5.26 12.11 -4.14
CA CYS A 35 -4.94 10.94 -3.32
C CYS A 35 -5.32 11.10 -1.85
N MET A 36 -5.64 12.32 -1.37
CA MET A 36 -6.00 12.53 0.03
C MET A 36 -7.36 11.92 0.38
N SER A 37 -8.31 11.91 -0.56
CA SER A 37 -9.65 11.36 -0.36
C SER A 37 -9.67 9.82 -0.26
N THR A 38 -8.58 9.12 -0.57
CA THR A 38 -8.53 7.65 -0.44
C THR A 38 -8.56 7.16 1.02
N GLY A 39 -8.47 8.09 1.99
CA GLY A 39 -8.58 7.77 3.41
C GLY A 39 -7.30 7.15 4.01
N PRO A 40 -7.38 6.46 5.16
CA PRO A 40 -6.23 5.78 5.78
C PRO A 40 -5.90 4.46 5.05
N HIS A 41 -4.86 3.75 5.51
CA HIS A 41 -4.59 2.39 5.05
C HIS A 41 -5.80 1.49 5.31
N PHE A 42 -6.03 0.52 4.44
CA PHE A 42 -7.11 -0.44 4.61
C PHE A 42 -6.83 -1.34 5.82
N ASN A 43 -7.64 -1.19 6.88
CA ASN A 43 -7.44 -1.87 8.16
C ASN A 43 -8.75 -2.45 8.73
N PRO A 44 -9.29 -3.53 8.14
CA PRO A 44 -10.49 -4.18 8.66
C PRO A 44 -10.26 -4.87 10.01
N GLY A 45 -9.00 -5.16 10.35
CA GLY A 45 -8.62 -5.85 11.59
C GLY A 45 -8.38 -4.93 12.79
N GLY A 46 -8.45 -3.61 12.63
CA GLY A 46 -8.20 -2.64 13.71
C GLY A 46 -6.80 -2.75 14.33
N LYS A 47 -5.80 -3.13 13.52
CA LYS A 47 -4.41 -3.35 13.93
C LYS A 47 -3.58 -2.07 13.85
N GLU A 48 -2.36 -2.11 14.38
CA GLU A 48 -1.35 -1.06 14.10
C GLU A 48 -0.70 -1.32 12.73
N HIS A 49 -0.04 -0.29 12.20
CA HIS A 49 0.77 -0.40 10.99
C HIS A 49 2.01 -1.28 11.22
N GLY A 50 2.40 -2.07 10.22
CA GLY A 50 3.57 -2.95 10.28
C GLY A 50 4.05 -3.46 8.92
N ALA A 51 5.14 -4.25 8.92
CA ALA A 51 5.67 -4.83 7.70
C ALA A 51 4.73 -5.92 7.13
N PRO A 52 4.79 -6.25 5.83
CA PRO A 52 3.93 -7.29 5.24
C PRO A 52 4.05 -8.68 5.91
N GLY A 53 5.22 -9.01 6.45
CA GLY A 53 5.44 -10.27 7.18
C GLY A 53 4.93 -10.28 8.63
N ASP A 54 4.60 -9.12 9.20
CA ASP A 54 4.26 -9.00 10.61
C ASP A 54 2.81 -9.47 10.87
N GLU A 55 2.57 -10.08 12.03
CA GLU A 55 1.21 -10.47 12.45
C GLU A 55 0.35 -9.25 12.77
N ASN A 56 0.97 -8.22 13.38
CA ASN A 56 0.35 -6.93 13.65
C ASN A 56 0.72 -5.95 12.53
N ARG A 57 -0.21 -5.81 11.58
CA ARG A 57 -0.15 -4.89 10.43
C ARG A 57 -1.56 -4.56 9.97
N HIS A 58 -1.73 -3.48 9.24
CA HIS A 58 -2.94 -3.29 8.46
C HIS A 58 -2.97 -4.27 7.27
N ALA A 59 -4.17 -4.58 6.79
CA ALA A 59 -4.34 -5.41 5.60
C ALA A 59 -3.74 -4.76 4.35
N GLY A 60 -3.83 -3.42 4.25
CA GLY A 60 -3.30 -2.66 3.13
C GLY A 60 -1.79 -2.37 3.18
N ASP A 61 -1.06 -2.79 4.22
CA ASP A 61 0.37 -2.50 4.38
C ASP A 61 1.22 -3.42 3.47
N LEU A 62 1.54 -3.01 2.24
CA LEU A 62 2.32 -3.85 1.31
C LEU A 62 3.83 -3.55 1.34
N GLY A 63 4.27 -2.66 2.23
CA GLY A 63 5.67 -2.32 2.46
C GLY A 63 6.19 -1.32 1.42
N ASN A 64 7.39 -1.57 0.91
CA ASN A 64 8.06 -0.66 -0.03
C ASN A 64 8.17 -1.25 -1.43
N VAL A 65 8.07 -0.39 -2.44
CA VAL A 65 8.55 -0.66 -3.80
C VAL A 65 9.88 0.05 -4.01
N THR A 66 10.80 -0.55 -4.78
CA THR A 66 12.13 0.02 -5.05
C THR A 66 12.21 0.56 -6.46
N VAL A 67 12.50 1.84 -6.57
CA VAL A 67 12.69 2.57 -7.83
C VAL A 67 14.19 2.63 -8.12
N GLY A 68 14.59 2.22 -9.33
CA GLY A 68 15.97 2.27 -9.80
C GLY A 68 16.41 3.68 -10.20
N GLU A 69 17.69 3.81 -10.53
CA GLU A 69 18.33 5.07 -10.97
C GLU A 69 17.71 5.65 -12.26
N ASP A 70 17.06 4.82 -13.08
CA ASP A 70 16.33 5.24 -14.28
C ASP A 70 14.92 5.78 -13.97
N GLY A 71 14.57 5.90 -12.69
CA GLY A 71 13.28 6.40 -12.21
C GLY A 71 12.14 5.42 -12.42
N LYS A 72 12.42 4.11 -12.59
CA LYS A 72 11.42 3.06 -12.80
C LYS A 72 11.47 1.98 -11.73
N ALA A 73 10.32 1.36 -11.49
CA ALA A 73 10.19 0.17 -10.67
C ALA A 73 9.37 -0.88 -11.40
N SER A 74 9.74 -2.15 -11.26
CA SER A 74 8.91 -3.30 -11.60
C SER A 74 8.91 -4.24 -10.40
N PHE A 75 7.74 -4.65 -9.95
CA PHE A 75 7.62 -5.42 -8.71
C PHE A 75 6.54 -6.49 -8.80
N THR A 76 6.73 -7.52 -7.97
CA THR A 76 5.75 -8.56 -7.69
C THR A 76 5.63 -8.67 -6.18
N ILE A 77 4.43 -8.50 -5.65
CA ILE A 77 4.08 -8.67 -4.24
C ILE A 77 3.08 -9.81 -4.15
N VAL A 78 3.26 -10.71 -3.19
CA VAL A 78 2.31 -11.79 -2.90
C VAL A 78 1.82 -11.59 -1.48
N ASP A 79 0.51 -11.40 -1.32
CA ASP A 79 -0.07 -11.05 -0.01
C ASP A 79 -1.39 -11.80 0.24
N LYS A 80 -1.62 -12.14 1.51
CA LYS A 80 -2.76 -12.95 1.96
C LYS A 80 -3.90 -12.12 2.58
N GLN A 81 -3.71 -10.82 2.80
CA GLN A 81 -4.66 -9.94 3.49
C GLN A 81 -5.45 -9.02 2.55
N ILE A 82 -5.19 -9.10 1.24
CA ILE A 82 -5.84 -8.28 0.21
C ILE A 82 -6.63 -9.12 -0.80
N PRO A 83 -7.71 -9.82 -0.38
CA PRO A 83 -8.52 -10.62 -1.29
C PRO A 83 -9.23 -9.72 -2.31
N LEU A 84 -9.57 -10.26 -3.47
CA LEU A 84 -10.33 -9.58 -4.52
C LEU A 84 -11.85 -9.81 -4.40
N THR A 85 -12.27 -10.71 -3.51
CA THR A 85 -13.68 -11.05 -3.26
C THR A 85 -13.98 -11.06 -1.75
N GLY A 86 -15.26 -11.21 -1.40
CA GLY A 86 -15.70 -11.29 -0.01
C GLY A 86 -15.71 -9.95 0.73
N PRO A 87 -15.98 -9.96 2.05
CA PRO A 87 -16.22 -8.75 2.84
C PRO A 87 -14.99 -7.84 2.96
N HIS A 88 -13.79 -8.40 2.80
CA HIS A 88 -12.53 -7.65 2.85
C HIS A 88 -11.92 -7.42 1.47
N SER A 89 -12.72 -7.55 0.40
CA SER A 89 -12.26 -7.27 -0.95
C SER A 89 -11.59 -5.89 -1.05
N ILE A 90 -10.48 -5.83 -1.80
CA ILE A 90 -9.81 -4.58 -2.15
C ILE A 90 -10.32 -3.97 -3.45
N VAL A 91 -11.20 -4.64 -4.20
CA VAL A 91 -11.85 -4.06 -5.39
C VAL A 91 -12.68 -2.84 -4.97
N GLY A 92 -12.55 -1.73 -5.72
CA GLY A 92 -13.17 -0.45 -5.41
C GLY A 92 -12.46 0.38 -4.34
N ARG A 93 -11.34 -0.11 -3.79
CA ARG A 93 -10.42 0.68 -2.95
C ARG A 93 -9.38 1.37 -3.81
N ALA A 94 -8.35 1.99 -3.21
CA ALA A 94 -7.27 2.61 -3.96
C ALA A 94 -5.90 2.07 -3.57
N VAL A 95 -5.02 1.86 -4.56
CA VAL A 95 -3.57 1.76 -4.33
C VAL A 95 -3.00 3.17 -4.22
N VAL A 96 -2.01 3.35 -3.34
CA VAL A 96 -1.26 4.60 -3.17
C VAL A 96 0.24 4.28 -3.11
N VAL A 97 1.03 5.05 -3.85
CA VAL A 97 2.49 5.11 -3.68
C VAL A 97 2.87 6.42 -3.01
N HIS A 98 3.75 6.33 -2.03
CA HIS A 98 4.16 7.43 -1.18
C HIS A 98 5.50 8.05 -1.59
N ALA A 99 5.78 9.24 -1.06
CA ALA A 99 6.95 10.03 -1.42
C ALA A 99 8.24 9.48 -0.80
N ASP A 100 8.14 8.92 0.41
CA ASP A 100 9.26 8.47 1.20
C ASP A 100 9.14 6.96 1.53
N PRO A 101 10.23 6.34 2.02
CA PRO A 101 10.19 4.96 2.48
C PRO A 101 9.22 4.77 3.65
N ASP A 102 8.47 3.69 3.62
CA ASP A 102 7.74 3.17 4.76
C ASP A 102 8.73 2.56 5.77
N ASP A 103 8.68 3.04 7.03
CA ASP A 103 9.50 2.58 8.15
C ASP A 103 9.01 1.26 8.79
N LEU A 104 7.91 0.70 8.29
CA LEU A 104 7.31 -0.57 8.66
C LEU A 104 6.85 -0.64 10.12
N GLY A 105 6.51 0.51 10.69
CA GLY A 105 6.14 0.65 12.09
C GLY A 105 7.31 0.54 13.06
N LYS A 106 8.54 0.65 12.55
CA LYS A 106 9.80 0.40 13.28
C LYS A 106 10.71 1.63 13.34
N GLY A 107 10.29 2.76 12.76
CA GLY A 107 11.07 4.00 12.71
C GLY A 107 11.10 4.82 14.01
N GLY A 108 10.21 4.56 14.96
CA GLY A 108 10.15 5.28 16.25
C GLY A 108 9.57 6.69 16.16
N HIS A 109 9.01 7.09 15.00
CA HIS A 109 8.25 8.32 14.83
C HIS A 109 6.81 8.13 15.35
N GLU A 110 6.13 9.21 15.73
CA GLU A 110 4.73 9.15 16.19
C GLU A 110 3.78 8.57 15.11
N LEU A 111 4.13 8.77 13.83
CA LEU A 111 3.40 8.25 12.68
C LEU A 111 3.82 6.85 12.24
N SER A 112 4.89 6.27 12.83
CA SER A 112 5.37 4.94 12.44
C SER A 112 4.26 3.90 12.61
N LYS A 113 3.56 3.91 13.76
CA LYS A 113 2.48 2.95 14.06
C LYS A 113 1.17 3.20 13.31
N THR A 114 1.07 4.27 12.54
CA THR A 114 -0.16 4.62 11.81
C THR A 114 0.00 4.59 10.30
N THR A 115 1.09 5.16 9.77
CA THR A 115 1.29 5.36 8.33
C THR A 115 2.68 4.94 7.86
N GLY A 116 3.47 4.31 8.72
CA GLY A 116 4.86 3.97 8.42
C GLY A 116 5.75 5.20 8.18
N ASN A 117 5.28 6.38 8.55
CA ASN A 117 5.94 7.65 8.26
C ASN A 117 6.37 7.86 6.78
N ALA A 118 5.66 7.27 5.82
CA ALA A 118 6.04 7.28 4.39
C ALA A 118 5.84 8.63 3.66
N GLY A 119 5.49 9.69 4.39
CA GLY A 119 5.29 11.03 3.80
C GLY A 119 4.08 11.15 2.88
N GLY A 120 4.18 12.07 1.91
CA GLY A 120 3.09 12.46 1.03
C GLY A 120 2.64 11.36 0.05
N ARG A 121 1.43 11.50 -0.51
CA ARG A 121 0.87 10.58 -1.51
C ARG A 121 1.20 11.08 -2.91
N VAL A 122 2.06 10.37 -3.64
CA VAL A 122 2.58 10.83 -4.95
C VAL A 122 1.64 10.45 -6.08
N ALA A 123 1.13 9.22 -6.05
CA ALA A 123 0.14 8.75 -7.02
C ALA A 123 -0.80 7.74 -6.37
N CYS A 124 -1.99 7.63 -6.92
CA CYS A 124 -3.01 6.70 -6.48
C CYS A 124 -3.93 6.31 -7.63
N GLY A 125 -4.58 5.16 -7.49
CA GLY A 125 -5.53 4.67 -8.48
C GLY A 125 -6.54 3.73 -7.86
N ILE A 126 -7.80 3.83 -8.29
CA ILE A 126 -8.88 2.94 -7.85
C ILE A 126 -8.63 1.54 -8.44
N ILE A 127 -8.79 0.51 -7.61
CA ILE A 127 -8.65 -0.90 -7.99
C ILE A 127 -9.95 -1.32 -8.70
N GLY A 128 -9.89 -1.41 -10.02
CA GLY A 128 -10.99 -1.87 -10.87
C GLY A 128 -11.02 -3.39 -11.07
N LEU A 129 -12.01 -3.86 -11.83
CA LEU A 129 -12.09 -5.21 -12.36
C LEU A 129 -11.25 -5.38 -13.63
#